data_AF-A0A1H3LKW2-F1
#
_entry.id   AF-A0A1H3LKW2-F1
#
_cell.length_a   1.000
_cell.length_b   1.000
_cell.length_c   1.000
_cell.angle_alpha   90.00
_cell.angle_beta   90.00
_cell.angle_gamma   90.00
#
_symmetry.space_group_name_H-M   'P 1'
#
loop_
_entity.id
_entity.type
_entity.pdbx_description
1 polymer ?
#
loop_
_entity_poly.entity_id
_entity_poly.type
_entity_poly.pdbx_seq_one_letter_code
_entity_poly.pdbx_strand_id
1 'polypeptide(L)'
;MIITRKDYSRAVGVCIETAARRLKAVPSQCGDRRACVYELRAALPTLWPKEVEAGAVERLVAAAAPPEDRLYVGPDALEGARSFIQWLPAQEMRDRLAEIQSDFISGIAASPVCGGPVIRDLENLRTLIAIQPDSMKYILVGGQVPTLDRLAPAFAIINAKFQMELVA
;
A
#
# COMPACT_ATOMS: atom_id res chain seq x y z
N MET A 1 -4.00 2.31 3.10
CA MET A 1 -4.01 2.91 4.46
C MET A 1 -3.87 4.41 4.35
N ILE A 2 -4.56 5.18 5.19
CA ILE A 2 -4.59 6.64 5.14
C ILE A 2 -4.18 7.27 6.47
N ILE A 3 -3.54 8.43 6.40
CA ILE A 3 -3.11 9.23 7.55
C ILE A 3 -3.55 10.68 7.40
N THR A 4 -3.72 11.38 8.51
CA THR A 4 -3.89 12.84 8.50
C THR A 4 -2.56 13.56 8.70
N ARG A 5 -2.55 14.86 8.44
CA ARG A 5 -1.40 15.73 8.77
C ARG A 5 -1.03 15.69 10.26
N LYS A 6 -2.03 15.55 11.14
CA LYS A 6 -1.82 15.47 12.60
C LYS A 6 -1.13 14.16 12.97
N ASP A 7 -1.52 13.06 12.35
CA ASP A 7 -0.89 11.75 12.56
C ASP A 7 0.58 11.79 12.12
N TYR A 8 0.85 12.38 10.94
CA TYR A 8 2.22 12.57 10.46
C TYR A 8 3.06 13.43 11.41
N SER A 9 2.55 14.61 11.78
CA SER A 9 3.22 15.52 12.71
C SER A 9 3.58 14.83 14.03
N ARG A 10 2.65 14.07 14.61
CA ARG A 10 2.85 13.33 15.87
C ARG A 10 3.83 12.17 15.71
N ALA A 11 3.72 11.38 14.64
CA ALA A 11 4.57 10.22 14.42
C ALA A 11 6.03 10.61 14.13
N VAL A 12 6.24 11.72 13.42
CA VAL A 12 7.58 12.20 13.07
C VAL A 12 8.17 13.11 14.15
N GLY A 13 7.33 13.75 14.98
CA GLY A 13 7.78 14.68 16.03
C GLY A 13 8.08 16.09 15.50
N VAL A 14 7.35 16.54 14.48
CA VAL A 14 7.51 17.87 13.85
C VAL A 14 6.25 18.70 13.98
N CYS A 15 6.35 20.03 13.85
CA CYS A 15 5.17 20.90 13.83
C CYS A 15 4.28 20.65 12.60
N ILE A 16 3.02 21.06 12.70
CA ILE A 16 1.99 20.84 11.67
C ILE A 16 2.37 21.55 10.36
N GLU A 17 3.02 22.70 10.42
CA GLU A 17 3.48 23.47 9.26
C GLU A 17 4.58 22.71 8.51
N THR A 18 5.51 22.08 9.23
CA THR A 18 6.56 21.26 8.62
C THR A 18 5.95 20.02 7.98
N ALA A 19 5.01 19.36 8.66
CA ALA A 19 4.25 18.24 8.07
C ALA A 19 3.49 18.67 6.81
N ALA A 20 2.82 19.84 6.83
CA ALA A 20 2.13 20.39 5.67
C ALA A 20 3.07 20.62 4.47
N ARG A 21 4.26 21.18 4.74
CA ARG A 21 5.27 21.44 3.70
C ARG A 21 5.76 20.14 3.06
N ARG A 22 6.03 19.11 3.86
CA ARG A 22 6.49 17.80 3.35
C ARG A 22 5.41 17.05 2.58
N LEU A 23 4.17 17.12 3.05
CA LEU A 23 3.03 16.46 2.40
C LEU A 23 2.44 17.27 1.23
N LYS A 24 3.02 18.43 0.88
CA LYS A 24 2.48 19.33 -0.16
C LYS A 24 2.38 18.67 -1.54
N ALA A 25 3.34 17.80 -1.87
CA ALA A 25 3.38 17.07 -3.14
C ALA A 25 2.73 15.68 -3.07
N VAL A 26 2.25 15.27 -1.90
CA VAL A 26 1.64 13.95 -1.70
C VAL A 26 0.17 14.03 -2.13
N PRO A 27 -0.31 13.13 -3.00
CA PRO A 27 -1.71 13.06 -3.36
C PRO A 27 -2.60 12.96 -2.10
N SER A 28 -3.65 13.78 -2.06
CA SER A 28 -4.51 13.88 -0.89
C SER A 28 -5.97 13.95 -1.29
N GLN A 29 -6.82 13.32 -0.50
CA GLN A 29 -8.27 13.44 -0.61
C GLN A 29 -8.75 14.39 0.49
N CYS A 30 -9.36 15.50 0.13
CA CYS A 30 -9.87 16.48 1.08
C CYS A 30 -11.40 16.43 1.09
N GLY A 31 -11.99 16.21 2.27
CA GLY A 31 -13.43 16.31 2.44
C GLY A 31 -13.89 17.77 2.59
N ASP A 32 -15.21 17.97 2.65
CA ASP A 32 -15.88 19.28 2.73
C ASP A 32 -15.40 20.18 3.88
N ARG A 33 -14.85 19.58 4.95
CA ARG A 33 -14.37 20.29 6.15
C ARG A 33 -12.86 20.57 6.18
N ARG A 34 -12.17 20.57 5.03
CA ARG A 34 -10.71 20.78 4.89
C ARG A 34 -9.84 19.77 5.63
N ALA A 35 -10.40 18.66 6.09
CA ALA A 35 -9.62 17.52 6.58
C ALA A 35 -9.12 16.75 5.34
N CYS A 36 -7.83 16.90 5.07
CA CYS A 36 -7.16 16.14 4.00
C CYS A 36 -6.53 14.89 4.58
N VAL A 37 -6.82 13.76 3.95
CA VAL A 37 -6.18 12.47 4.21
C VAL A 37 -5.17 12.19 3.11
N TYR A 38 -4.08 11.53 3.49
CA TYR A 38 -2.96 11.18 2.63
C TYR A 38 -2.78 9.67 2.65
N GLU A 39 -2.46 9.07 1.51
CA GLU A 39 -2.11 7.66 1.49
C GLU A 39 -0.76 7.43 2.17
N LEU A 40 -0.71 6.46 3.08
CA LEU A 40 0.50 6.15 3.83
C LEU A 40 1.69 5.85 2.90
N ARG A 41 1.47 5.04 1.85
CA ARG A 41 2.50 4.68 0.85
C ARG A 41 3.16 5.89 0.20
N ALA A 42 2.42 6.98 0.00
CA ALA A 42 2.92 8.18 -0.66
C ALA A 42 3.53 9.18 0.34
N ALA A 43 3.14 9.10 1.62
CA ALA A 43 3.72 9.92 2.67
C ALA A 43 5.07 9.40 3.18
N LEU A 44 5.28 8.08 3.19
CA LEU A 44 6.50 7.45 3.71
C LEU A 44 7.80 7.95 3.05
N PRO A 45 7.89 8.13 1.72
CA PRO A 45 9.08 8.69 1.07
C PRO A 45 9.46 10.11 1.49
N THR A 46 8.58 10.84 2.18
CA THR A 46 8.87 12.19 2.67
C THR A 46 9.65 12.22 3.99
N LEU A 47 9.83 11.06 4.62
CA LEU A 47 10.59 10.92 5.86
C LEU A 47 12.09 11.07 5.60
N TRP A 48 12.79 11.64 6.57
CA TRP A 48 14.25 11.63 6.57
C TRP A 48 14.80 10.30 7.11
N PRO A 49 16.00 9.86 6.69
CA PRO A 49 16.59 8.60 7.15
C PRO A 49 16.63 8.49 8.69
N LYS A 50 17.05 9.54 9.40
CA LYS A 50 17.06 9.60 10.86
C LYS A 50 15.68 9.44 11.51
N GLU A 51 14.60 9.81 10.82
CA GLU A 51 13.23 9.69 11.31
C GLU A 51 12.73 8.25 11.14
N VAL A 52 13.13 7.61 10.03
CA VAL A 52 12.91 6.17 9.82
C VAL A 52 13.63 5.36 10.91
N GLU A 53 14.91 5.64 11.15
CA GLU A 53 15.69 5.00 12.22
C GLU A 53 15.10 5.24 13.62
N ALA A 54 14.52 6.42 13.85
CA ALA A 54 13.83 6.76 15.10
C ALA A 54 12.43 6.13 15.23
N GLY A 55 12.01 5.25 14.32
CA GLY A 55 10.76 4.51 14.39
C GLY A 55 9.52 5.28 13.93
N ALA A 56 9.68 6.27 13.04
CA ALA A 56 8.53 7.04 12.53
C ALA A 56 7.58 6.19 11.67
N VAL A 57 8.11 5.17 10.99
CA VAL A 57 7.32 4.26 10.14
C VAL A 57 6.31 3.49 10.98
N GLU A 58 6.75 2.91 12.10
CA GLU A 58 5.93 2.13 13.03
C GLU A 58 4.83 3.00 13.63
N ARG A 59 5.17 4.23 14.05
CA ARG A 59 4.20 5.18 14.60
C ARG A 59 3.17 5.62 13.55
N LEU A 60 3.59 5.83 12.31
CA LEU A 60 2.69 6.15 11.20
C LEU A 60 1.75 4.99 10.88
N VAL A 61 2.28 3.77 10.80
CA VAL A 61 1.49 2.55 10.57
C VAL A 61 0.46 2.35 11.69
N ALA A 62 0.85 2.59 12.94
CA ALA A 62 -0.06 2.50 14.10
C ALA A 62 -1.16 3.58 14.09
N ALA A 63 -0.87 4.77 13.58
CA ALA A 63 -1.84 5.87 13.49
C ALA A 63 -2.73 5.81 12.25
N ALA A 64 -2.33 5.04 11.23
CA ALA A 64 -3.04 5.00 9.96
C ALA A 64 -4.36 4.22 10.05
N ALA A 65 -5.40 4.80 9.44
CA ALA A 65 -6.67 4.12 9.29
C ALA A 65 -6.67 3.22 8.03
N PRO A 66 -7.32 2.05 8.08
CA PRO A 66 -7.58 1.28 6.87
C PRO A 66 -8.51 2.09 5.94
N PRO A 67 -8.38 1.94 4.61
CA PRO A 67 -9.36 2.48 3.67
C PRO A 67 -10.73 1.81 3.87
N GLU A 68 -11.80 2.47 3.40
CA GLU A 68 -13.17 1.91 3.42
C GLU A 68 -13.26 0.63 2.59
N ASP A 69 -12.65 0.61 1.41
CA ASP A 69 -12.47 -0.60 0.60
C ASP A 69 -11.04 -1.13 0.75
N ARG A 70 -10.93 -2.38 1.22
CA ARG A 70 -9.64 -3.07 1.44
C ARG A 70 -9.20 -3.95 0.29
N LEU A 71 -10.10 -4.21 -0.66
CA LEU A 71 -9.85 -5.09 -1.79
C LEU A 71 -9.50 -4.27 -3.04
N TYR A 72 -10.21 -3.19 -3.31
CA TYR A 72 -9.89 -2.32 -4.44
C TYR A 72 -8.80 -1.31 -4.11
N VAL A 73 -7.75 -1.25 -4.93
CA VAL A 73 -6.64 -0.30 -4.71
C VAL A 73 -6.69 0.94 -5.61
N GLY A 74 -7.57 0.98 -6.61
CA GLY A 74 -7.73 2.11 -7.52
C GLY A 74 -7.05 1.93 -8.89
N PRO A 75 -7.46 2.72 -9.92
CA PRO A 75 -7.00 2.54 -11.30
C PRO A 75 -5.55 3.00 -11.55
N ASP A 76 -5.07 3.95 -10.74
CA ASP A 76 -3.73 4.57 -10.81
C ASP A 76 -2.79 4.10 -9.69
N ALA A 77 -3.17 3.03 -9.00
CA ALA A 77 -2.47 2.55 -7.81
C ALA A 77 -1.11 1.90 -8.13
N LEU A 78 -0.91 1.50 -9.38
CA LEU A 78 0.26 0.74 -9.81
C LEU A 78 1.57 1.54 -9.71
N GLU A 79 1.58 2.78 -10.19
CA GLU A 79 2.75 3.66 -10.08
C GLU A 79 3.09 3.97 -8.62
N GLY A 80 2.04 4.19 -7.82
CA GLY A 80 2.14 4.36 -6.38
C GLY A 80 2.73 3.16 -5.65
N ALA A 81 2.33 1.96 -6.04
CA ALA A 81 2.86 0.71 -5.50
C ALA A 81 4.32 0.49 -5.89
N ARG A 82 4.69 0.76 -7.15
CA ARG A 82 6.10 0.69 -7.61
C ARG A 82 6.98 1.66 -6.84
N SER A 83 6.54 2.91 -6.68
CA SER A 83 7.28 3.93 -5.92
C SER A 83 7.47 3.52 -4.47
N PHE A 84 6.44 2.94 -3.85
CA PHE A 84 6.50 2.41 -2.49
C PHE A 84 7.53 1.26 -2.37
N ILE A 85 7.47 0.28 -3.27
CA ILE A 85 8.39 -0.86 -3.28
C ILE A 85 9.84 -0.40 -3.45
N GLN A 86 10.09 0.56 -4.36
CA GLN A 86 11.42 1.11 -4.57
C GLN A 86 11.95 1.83 -3.33
N TRP A 87 11.08 2.54 -2.61
CA TRP A 87 11.44 3.31 -1.43
C TRP A 87 11.84 2.44 -0.22
N LEU A 88 11.31 1.21 -0.09
CA LEU A 88 11.49 0.36 1.11
C LEU A 88 12.94 0.39 1.64
N PRO A 89 13.20 1.04 2.80
CA PRO A 89 14.57 1.41 3.18
C PRO A 89 15.38 0.24 3.73
N ALA A 90 14.74 -0.69 4.43
CA ALA A 90 15.41 -1.78 5.15
C ALA A 90 15.30 -3.12 4.40
N GLN A 91 16.33 -3.97 4.52
CA GLN A 91 16.36 -5.27 3.85
C GLN A 91 15.23 -6.19 4.37
N GLU A 92 14.94 -6.14 5.67
CA GLU A 92 13.89 -6.92 6.31
C GLU A 92 12.50 -6.59 5.73
N MET A 93 12.27 -5.32 5.34
CA MET A 93 11.01 -4.94 4.68
C MET A 93 10.93 -5.51 3.26
N ARG A 94 12.07 -5.58 2.54
CA ARG A 94 12.15 -6.17 1.19
C ARG A 94 11.95 -7.69 1.25
N ASP A 95 12.49 -8.35 2.28
CA ASP A 95 12.32 -9.79 2.48
C ASP A 95 10.85 -10.12 2.77
N ARG A 96 10.18 -9.36 3.64
CA ARG A 96 8.73 -9.50 3.90
C ARG A 96 7.89 -9.22 2.67
N LEU A 97 8.28 -8.27 1.82
CA LEU A 97 7.61 -8.05 0.54
C LEU A 97 7.73 -9.29 -0.36
N ALA A 98 8.91 -9.90 -0.44
CA ALA A 98 9.12 -11.09 -1.24
C ALA A 98 8.27 -12.27 -0.74
N GLU A 99 8.15 -12.44 0.58
CA GLU A 99 7.25 -13.42 1.21
C GLU A 99 5.79 -13.19 0.79
N ILE A 100 5.26 -11.97 1.00
CA ILE A 100 3.90 -11.58 0.60
C ILE A 100 3.62 -11.85 -0.87
N GLN A 101 4.56 -11.48 -1.76
CA GLN A 101 4.40 -11.69 -3.19
C GLN A 101 4.39 -13.18 -3.57
N SER A 102 5.22 -13.99 -2.90
CA SER A 102 5.31 -15.43 -3.14
C SER A 102 4.04 -16.15 -2.68
N ASP A 103 3.55 -15.79 -1.49
CA ASP A 103 2.29 -16.31 -0.94
C ASP A 103 1.09 -15.89 -1.78
N PHE A 104 1.06 -14.63 -2.23
CA PHE A 104 0.01 -14.14 -3.12
C PHE A 104 -0.06 -14.93 -4.44
N ILE A 105 1.09 -15.16 -5.09
CA ILE A 105 1.15 -15.95 -6.33
C ILE A 105 0.71 -17.40 -6.08
N SER A 106 1.16 -18.00 -4.98
CA SER A 106 0.74 -19.35 -4.58
C SER A 106 -0.77 -19.43 -4.38
N GLY A 107 -1.35 -18.44 -3.71
CA GLY A 107 -2.79 -18.33 -3.47
C GLY A 107 -3.61 -18.16 -4.76
N ILE A 108 -3.11 -17.41 -5.74
CA ILE A 108 -3.75 -17.33 -7.07
C ILE A 108 -3.64 -18.69 -7.79
N ALA A 109 -2.45 -19.28 -7.82
CA ALA A 109 -2.21 -20.52 -8.56
C ALA A 109 -3.04 -21.70 -8.02
N ALA A 110 -3.29 -21.74 -6.70
CA ALA A 110 -4.14 -22.73 -6.06
C ALA A 110 -5.66 -22.47 -6.26
N SER A 111 -6.04 -21.35 -6.88
CA SER A 111 -7.43 -20.92 -7.00
C SER A 111 -8.03 -21.17 -8.39
N PRO A 112 -9.33 -21.51 -8.49
CA PRO A 112 -10.05 -21.61 -9.76
C PRO A 112 -10.06 -20.32 -10.60
N VAL A 113 -9.71 -19.18 -10.00
CA VAL A 113 -9.70 -17.86 -10.68
C VAL A 113 -8.42 -17.61 -11.47
N CYS A 114 -7.47 -18.55 -11.47
CA CYS A 114 -6.24 -18.52 -12.27
C CYS A 114 -6.55 -18.74 -13.77
N GLY A 115 -7.31 -17.82 -14.35
CA GLY A 115 -7.70 -17.77 -15.75
C GLY A 115 -6.88 -16.76 -16.54
N GLY A 116 -7.05 -16.76 -17.86
CA GLY A 116 -6.30 -15.92 -18.80
C GLY A 116 -6.16 -14.44 -18.40
N PRO A 117 -7.24 -13.73 -18.01
CA PRO A 117 -7.15 -12.32 -17.60
C PRO A 117 -6.28 -12.08 -16.37
N VAL A 118 -6.41 -12.92 -15.34
CA VAL A 118 -5.63 -12.81 -14.10
C VAL A 118 -4.16 -13.12 -14.35
N ILE A 119 -3.87 -14.14 -15.17
CA ILE A 119 -2.49 -14.50 -15.54
C ILE A 119 -1.82 -13.37 -16.33
N ARG A 120 -2.55 -12.72 -17.25
CA ARG A 120 -2.02 -11.59 -18.05
C ARG A 120 -1.64 -10.40 -17.18
N ASP A 121 -2.37 -10.16 -16.09
CA ASP A 121 -2.14 -9.02 -15.18
C ASP A 121 -1.34 -9.41 -13.92
N LEU A 122 -0.83 -10.64 -13.84
CA LEU A 122 -0.26 -11.21 -12.61
C LEU A 122 0.89 -10.39 -12.03
N GLU A 123 1.78 -9.86 -12.87
CA GLU A 123 2.90 -9.01 -12.41
C GLU A 123 2.43 -7.67 -11.84
N ASN A 124 1.38 -7.09 -12.42
CA ASN A 124 0.78 -5.88 -11.86
C ASN A 124 0.06 -6.20 -10.56
N LEU A 125 -0.70 -7.29 -10.50
CA LEU A 125 -1.36 -7.75 -9.27
C LEU A 125 -0.36 -8.03 -8.13
N ARG A 126 0.76 -8.68 -8.45
CA ARG A 126 1.90 -8.89 -7.55
C ARG A 126 2.53 -7.58 -7.06
N THR A 127 2.50 -6.53 -7.88
CA THR A 127 2.94 -5.20 -7.46
C THR A 127 1.89 -4.54 -6.55
N LEU A 128 0.61 -4.65 -6.90
CA LEU A 128 -0.50 -4.03 -6.18
C LEU A 128 -0.76 -4.66 -4.80
N ILE A 129 -0.50 -5.95 -4.61
CA ILE A 129 -0.69 -6.58 -3.30
C ILE A 129 0.18 -5.93 -2.22
N ALA A 130 1.34 -5.35 -2.58
CA ALA A 130 2.22 -4.64 -1.65
C ALA A 130 1.54 -3.45 -0.95
N ILE A 131 0.51 -2.87 -1.58
CA ILE A 131 -0.23 -1.73 -1.04
C ILE A 131 -1.58 -2.09 -0.43
N GLN A 132 -1.96 -3.37 -0.44
CA GLN A 132 -3.10 -3.87 0.31
C GLN A 132 -2.84 -3.62 1.82
N PRO A 133 -3.83 -3.15 2.60
CA PRO A 133 -3.59 -2.66 3.96
C PRO A 133 -2.85 -3.62 4.90
N ASP A 134 -3.25 -4.90 4.93
CA ASP A 134 -2.65 -5.88 5.85
C ASP A 134 -1.25 -6.29 5.39
N SER A 135 -1.07 -6.43 4.07
CA SER A 135 0.22 -6.66 3.43
C SER A 135 1.20 -5.53 3.69
N MET A 136 0.78 -4.27 3.45
CA MET A 136 1.58 -3.08 3.70
C MET A 136 1.99 -2.98 5.18
N LYS A 137 1.06 -3.25 6.10
CA LYS A 137 1.34 -3.29 7.53
C LYS A 137 2.41 -4.33 7.86
N TYR A 138 2.24 -5.56 7.38
CA TYR A 138 3.22 -6.63 7.59
C TYR A 138 4.59 -6.28 7.00
N ILE A 139 4.64 -5.77 5.77
CA ILE A 139 5.88 -5.35 5.11
C ILE A 139 6.64 -4.32 5.97
N LEU A 140 5.93 -3.29 6.45
CA LEU A 140 6.53 -2.16 7.15
C LEU A 140 6.95 -2.49 8.59
N VAL A 141 6.10 -3.19 9.35
CA VAL A 141 6.34 -3.37 10.80
C VAL A 141 6.47 -4.83 11.24
N GLY A 142 6.28 -5.79 10.33
CA GLY A 142 6.26 -7.20 10.63
C GLY A 142 5.02 -7.61 11.44
N GLY A 143 5.17 -8.67 12.23
CA GLY A 143 4.11 -9.23 13.06
C GLY A 143 3.47 -10.46 12.42
N GLN A 144 2.14 -10.56 12.50
CA GLN A 144 1.41 -11.69 11.93
C GLN A 144 1.34 -11.59 10.40
N VAL A 145 1.78 -12.63 9.71
CA VAL A 145 1.66 -12.76 8.26
C VAL A 145 0.16 -12.75 7.88
N PRO A 146 -0.27 -11.89 6.94
CA PRO A 146 -1.66 -11.86 6.49
C PRO A 146 -2.00 -13.15 5.76
N THR A 147 -3.21 -13.68 5.97
CA THR A 147 -3.67 -14.90 5.28
C THR A 147 -4.05 -14.57 3.83
N LEU A 148 -3.09 -14.69 2.91
CA LEU A 148 -3.28 -14.32 1.51
C LEU A 148 -4.06 -15.36 0.71
N ASP A 149 -4.05 -16.64 1.07
CA ASP A 149 -4.72 -17.71 0.30
C ASP A 149 -6.19 -17.43 -0.01
N ARG A 150 -6.91 -16.84 0.95
CA ARG A 150 -8.33 -16.49 0.80
C ARG A 150 -8.53 -15.12 0.19
N LEU A 151 -7.57 -14.21 0.36
CA LEU A 151 -7.64 -12.84 -0.12
C LEU A 151 -7.26 -12.73 -1.60
N ALA A 152 -6.24 -13.48 -2.02
CA ALA A 152 -5.59 -13.36 -3.32
C ALA A 152 -6.57 -13.54 -4.50
N PRO A 153 -7.51 -14.52 -4.48
CA PRO A 153 -8.47 -14.67 -5.56
C PRO A 153 -9.42 -13.48 -5.69
N ALA A 154 -9.97 -13.00 -4.58
CA ALA A 154 -10.89 -11.86 -4.57
C ALA A 154 -10.17 -10.57 -4.98
N PHE A 155 -8.96 -10.36 -4.46
CA PHE A 155 -8.11 -9.23 -4.82
C PHE A 155 -7.76 -9.24 -6.32
N ALA A 156 -7.41 -10.41 -6.86
CA ALA A 156 -7.11 -10.57 -8.28
C ALA A 156 -8.32 -10.25 -9.16
N ILE A 157 -9.51 -10.76 -8.83
CA ILE A 157 -10.74 -10.48 -9.59
C ILE A 157 -11.05 -8.98 -9.62
N ILE A 158 -10.94 -8.30 -8.47
CA ILE A 158 -11.34 -6.90 -8.33
C ILE A 158 -10.34 -5.95 -9.02
N ASN A 159 -9.04 -6.29 -9.01
CA ASN A 159 -7.99 -5.39 -9.49
C ASN A 159 -7.40 -5.79 -10.84
N ALA A 160 -7.70 -6.99 -11.36
CA ALA A 160 -7.31 -7.35 -12.71
C ALA A 160 -8.03 -6.41 -13.67
N LYS A 161 -7.27 -5.68 -14.48
CA LYS A 161 -7.86 -4.89 -15.55
C LYS A 161 -8.43 -5.86 -16.58
N PHE A 162 -9.75 -6.10 -16.54
CA PHE A 162 -10.43 -6.73 -17.65
C PHE A 162 -10.24 -5.83 -18.87
N GLN A 163 -9.39 -6.24 -19.81
CA GLN A 163 -9.56 -5.80 -21.19
C GLN A 163 -10.88 -6.41 -21.68
N MET A 164 -12.00 -5.80 -21.30
CA MET A 164 -13.15 -5.77 -22.19
C MET A 164 -12.77 -4.86 -23.36
N GLU A 165 -11.86 -5.34 -24.20
CA GLU A 165 -11.97 -5.03 -25.61
C GLU A 165 -13.33 -5.58 -26.02
N LEU A 166 -14.31 -4.69 -26.01
CA LEU A 166 -15.44 -4.80 -26.92
C LEU A 166 -14.81 -5.05 -28.28
N VAL A 167 -14.89 -6.30 -28.72
CA VAL A 167 -14.92 -6.62 -30.14
C VAL A 167 -16.18 -5.94 -30.65
N ALA A 168 -16.04 -4.68 -31.09
CA ALA A 168 -16.99 -3.94 -31.89
C ALA A 168 -16.62 -4.12 -33.36
#